data_AF-A0A3P7XVL1-F1
#
_entry.id   AF-A0A3P7XVL1-F1
#
_cell.length_a   1.000
_cell.length_b   1.000
_cell.length_c   1.000
_cell.angle_alpha   90.00
_cell.angle_beta   90.00
_cell.angle_gamma   90.00
#
_symmetry.space_group_name_H-M   'P 1'
#
loop_
_entity.id
_entity.type
_entity.pdbx_description
1 polymer ?
#
loop_
_entity_poly.entity_id
_entity_poly.type
_entity_poly.pdbx_seq_one_letter_code
_entity_poly.pdbx_strand_id
1 'polypeptide(L)'
;MLSSYIFLAICSAQRFATIEELLAQPIPEEANKLTGKALVDYVNSRQSFFKAKYSPEAEQRLEHLMRPEFIKNVRALYNVTKAEKPILNDIIPESTHMADKRAHML
;
A
#
# COMPACT_ATOMS: atom_id res chain seq x y z
N MET A 1 29.49 -35.90 -30.27
CA MET A 1 29.46 -34.48 -29.85
C MET A 1 28.05 -34.14 -29.41
N LEU A 2 27.67 -34.42 -28.15
CA LEU A 2 26.41 -33.93 -27.58
C LEU A 2 26.73 -32.71 -26.72
N SER A 3 26.39 -31.51 -27.20
CA SER A 3 26.45 -30.29 -26.40
C SER A 3 25.29 -30.29 -25.40
N SER A 4 25.61 -30.54 -24.13
CA SER A 4 24.66 -30.41 -23.02
C SER A 4 24.40 -28.92 -22.77
N TYR A 5 23.16 -28.47 -22.97
CA TYR A 5 22.70 -27.14 -22.56
C TYR A 5 22.24 -27.21 -21.11
N ILE A 6 23.00 -26.61 -20.21
CA ILE A 6 22.61 -26.43 -18.80
C ILE A 6 21.61 -25.27 -18.76
N PHE A 7 20.33 -25.60 -18.58
CA PHE A 7 19.29 -24.62 -18.25
C PHE A 7 19.43 -24.30 -16.75
N LEU A 8 20.10 -23.19 -16.42
CA LEU A 8 20.11 -22.66 -15.06
C LEU A 8 18.71 -22.12 -14.74
N ALA A 9 17.88 -22.96 -14.13
CA ALA A 9 16.64 -22.54 -13.51
C ALA A 9 16.96 -21.69 -12.28
N ILE A 10 16.97 -20.36 -12.45
CA ILE A 10 17.05 -19.41 -11.35
C ILE A 10 15.69 -19.44 -10.62
N CYS A 11 15.57 -20.30 -9.61
CA CYS A 11 14.48 -20.22 -8.64
C CYS A 11 14.66 -18.94 -7.83
N SER A 12 14.01 -17.86 -8.25
CA SER A 12 13.90 -16.64 -7.45
C SER A 12 12.93 -16.92 -6.31
N ALA A 13 13.45 -17.32 -5.14
CA ALA A 13 12.65 -17.31 -3.92
C ALA A 13 12.28 -15.84 -3.64
N GLN A 14 11.02 -15.47 -3.90
CA GLN A 14 10.52 -14.11 -3.71
C GLN A 14 10.55 -13.79 -2.22
N ARG A 15 11.68 -13.26 -1.75
CA ARG A 15 11.84 -12.80 -0.37
C ARG A 15 11.00 -11.53 -0.24
N PHE A 16 9.98 -11.56 0.60
CA PHE A 16 9.24 -10.36 0.94
C PHE A 16 10.16 -9.47 1.78
N ALA A 17 10.49 -8.29 1.27
CA ALA A 17 11.21 -7.30 2.04
C ALA A 17 10.40 -6.98 3.31
N THR A 18 11.10 -6.86 4.43
CA THR A 18 10.47 -6.41 5.67
C THR A 18 10.04 -4.95 5.54
N ILE A 19 9.09 -4.51 6.38
CA ILE A 19 8.65 -3.11 6.37
C ILE A 19 9.85 -2.17 6.60
N GLU A 20 10.74 -2.51 7.52
CA GLU A 20 11.94 -1.72 7.83
C GLU A 20 12.88 -1.62 6.62
N GLU A 21 13.10 -2.72 5.91
CA GLU A 21 13.93 -2.76 4.71
C GLU A 21 13.36 -1.91 3.58
N LEU A 22 12.04 -1.92 3.37
CA LEU A 22 11.39 -1.06 2.38
C LEU A 22 11.48 0.43 2.74
N LEU A 23 11.38 0.77 4.03
CA LEU A 23 11.51 2.15 4.51
C LEU A 23 12.96 2.65 4.45
N ALA A 24 13.94 1.77 4.59
CA ALA A 24 15.36 2.11 4.51
C ALA A 24 15.86 2.31 3.07
N GLN A 25 15.13 1.79 2.06
CA GLN A 25 15.53 1.95 0.66
C GLN A 25 15.39 3.40 0.19
N PRO A 26 16.44 4.02 -0.35
CA PRO A 26 16.36 5.38 -0.84
C PRO A 26 15.46 5.47 -2.09
N ILE A 27 14.69 6.54 -2.15
CA ILE A 27 13.91 6.91 -3.33
C ILE A 27 14.84 7.74 -4.24
N PRO A 28 15.23 7.22 -5.42
CA PRO A 28 16.07 7.94 -6.36
C PRO A 28 15.30 9.13 -6.94
N GLU A 29 15.99 10.21 -7.27
CA GLU A 29 15.35 11.45 -7.70
C GLU A 29 14.51 11.27 -8.97
N GLU A 30 14.93 10.38 -9.86
CA GLU A 30 14.24 10.06 -11.11
C GLU A 30 12.86 9.45 -10.84
N ALA A 31 12.70 8.72 -9.72
CA ALA A 31 11.42 8.12 -9.35
C ALA A 31 10.34 9.16 -9.07
N ASN A 32 10.72 10.35 -8.57
CA ASN A 32 9.77 11.43 -8.30
C ASN A 32 9.15 12.02 -9.58
N LYS A 33 9.74 11.74 -10.75
CA LYS A 33 9.26 12.22 -12.05
C LYS A 33 8.47 11.16 -12.82
N LEU A 34 8.41 9.93 -12.31
CA LEU A 34 7.71 8.83 -12.99
C LEU A 34 6.20 9.02 -12.93
N THR A 35 5.53 8.77 -14.05
CA THR A 35 4.08 8.78 -14.18
C THR A 35 3.59 7.55 -14.93
N GLY A 36 2.27 7.35 -14.94
CA GLY A 36 1.60 6.28 -15.66
C GLY A 36 2.21 4.89 -15.48
N LYS A 37 2.47 4.19 -16.58
CA LYS A 37 3.00 2.81 -16.54
C LYS A 37 4.39 2.72 -15.91
N ALA A 38 5.26 3.69 -16.14
CA ALA A 38 6.62 3.67 -15.60
C ALA A 38 6.61 3.74 -14.05
N LEU A 39 5.70 4.55 -13.49
CA LEU A 39 5.48 4.59 -12.04
C LEU A 39 4.94 3.25 -11.51
N VAL A 40 4.02 2.62 -12.24
CA VAL A 40 3.48 1.30 -11.85
C VAL A 40 4.54 0.22 -11.84
N ASP A 41 5.36 0.15 -12.89
CA ASP A 41 6.46 -0.82 -12.99
C ASP A 41 7.47 -0.61 -11.85
N TYR A 42 7.81 0.65 -11.58
CA TYR A 42 8.67 1.05 -10.47
C TYR A 42 8.13 0.61 -9.10
N VAL A 43 6.86 0.92 -8.78
CA VAL A 43 6.24 0.56 -7.50
C VAL A 43 6.22 -0.95 -7.33
N ASN A 44 5.80 -1.69 -8.36
CA ASN A 44 5.75 -3.15 -8.32
C ASN A 44 7.15 -3.80 -8.18
N SER A 45 8.22 -3.12 -8.62
CA SER A 45 9.58 -3.64 -8.46
C SER A 45 10.09 -3.57 -7.02
N ARG A 46 9.58 -2.64 -6.20
CA ARG A 46 10.06 -2.41 -4.83
C ARG A 46 9.08 -2.83 -3.75
N GLN A 47 7.78 -2.69 -4.00
CA GLN A 47 6.74 -2.87 -3.00
C GLN A 47 6.01 -4.19 -3.25
N SER A 48 6.16 -5.13 -2.31
CA SER A 48 5.63 -6.49 -2.43
C SER A 48 4.30 -6.71 -1.70
N PHE A 49 3.87 -5.79 -0.83
CA PHE A 49 2.63 -5.91 -0.05
C PHE A 49 1.36 -5.68 -0.88
N PHE A 50 1.48 -4.99 -2.02
CA PHE A 50 0.36 -4.80 -2.95
C PHE A 50 0.87 -4.74 -4.39
N LYS A 51 -0.04 -4.94 -5.34
CA LYS A 51 0.25 -4.85 -6.77
C LYS A 51 -0.43 -3.62 -7.37
N ALA A 52 0.36 -2.69 -7.88
CA ALA A 52 -0.12 -1.54 -8.62
C ALA A 52 -0.54 -1.96 -10.04
N LYS A 53 -1.61 -1.33 -10.54
CA LYS A 53 -2.10 -1.49 -11.91
C LYS A 53 -2.33 -0.11 -12.51
N TYR A 54 -1.87 0.08 -13.75
CA TYR A 54 -2.15 1.30 -14.49
C TYR A 54 -3.64 1.36 -14.87
N SER A 55 -4.24 2.54 -14.73
CA SER A 55 -5.61 2.82 -15.16
C SER A 55 -5.73 4.30 -15.59
N PRO A 56 -6.18 4.59 -16.83
CA PRO A 56 -6.47 5.96 -17.26
C PRO A 56 -7.51 6.66 -16.36
N GLU A 57 -8.49 5.90 -15.87
CA GLU A 57 -9.50 6.42 -14.95
C GLU A 57 -8.87 6.88 -13.62
N ALA A 58 -7.81 6.20 -13.15
CA ALA A 58 -7.12 6.61 -11.92
C ALA A 58 -6.42 7.97 -12.09
N GLU A 59 -5.90 8.27 -13.28
CA GLU A 59 -5.31 9.57 -13.59
C GLU A 59 -6.37 10.68 -13.59
N GLN A 60 -7.53 10.43 -14.21
CA GLN A 60 -8.66 11.38 -14.20
C GLN A 60 -9.22 11.62 -12.80
N ARG A 61 -9.28 10.57 -11.97
CA ARG A 61 -9.77 10.68 -10.59
C ARG A 61 -8.86 11.52 -9.71
N LEU A 62 -7.57 11.64 -10.02
CA LEU A 62 -6.61 12.41 -9.21
C LEU A 62 -7.04 13.87 -9.04
N GLU A 63 -7.59 14.48 -10.09
CA GLU A 63 -8.08 15.87 -10.08
C GLU A 63 -9.30 16.07 -9.17
N HIS A 64 -10.03 14.99 -8.90
CA HIS A 64 -11.25 14.99 -8.11
C HIS A 64 -11.00 14.59 -6.64
N LEU A 65 -9.77 14.22 -6.27
CA LEU A 65 -9.42 13.91 -4.90
C LEU A 65 -9.30 15.19 -4.06
N MET A 66 -9.59 15.06 -2.76
CA MET A 66 -9.41 16.15 -1.81
C MET A 66 -7.94 16.57 -1.77
N ARG A 67 -7.68 17.88 -1.90
CA ARG A 67 -6.30 18.38 -1.84
C ARG A 67 -5.70 18.12 -0.46
N PRO A 68 -4.41 17.72 -0.37
CA PRO A 68 -3.76 17.41 0.91
C PRO A 68 -3.77 18.56 1.92
N GLU A 69 -3.82 19.80 1.45
CA GLU A 69 -3.93 21.01 2.26
C GLU A 69 -5.15 20.99 3.18
N PHE A 70 -6.27 20.43 2.72
CA PHE A 70 -7.49 20.27 3.52
C PHE A 70 -7.41 19.11 4.51
N ILE A 71 -6.42 18.22 4.40
CA ILE A 71 -6.26 17.04 5.28
C ILE A 71 -5.26 17.34 6.41
N LYS A 72 -4.17 18.04 6.11
CA LYS A 72 -2.99 18.13 7.00
C LYS A 72 -3.26 18.80 8.35
N ASN A 73 -4.35 19.54 8.54
CA ASN A 73 -4.63 20.29 9.78
C ASN A 73 -6.07 20.17 10.33
N VAL A 74 -6.87 19.19 9.87
CA VAL A 74 -8.30 19.06 10.23
C VAL A 74 -8.51 18.97 11.74
N ARG A 75 -7.74 18.13 12.43
CA ARG A 75 -7.89 17.94 13.89
C ARG A 75 -7.67 19.23 14.68
N ALA A 76 -6.70 20.04 14.27
CA ALA A 76 -6.42 21.32 14.89
C ALA A 76 -7.50 22.36 14.56
N LEU A 77 -8.02 22.35 13.32
CA LEU A 77 -9.04 23.31 12.88
C LEU A 77 -10.40 23.12 13.59
N TYR A 78 -10.78 21.87 13.89
CA TYR A 78 -12.07 21.55 14.49
C TYR A 78 -12.02 21.23 15.98
N ASN A 79 -10.89 21.45 16.66
CA ASN A 79 -10.69 21.12 18.08
C ASN A 79 -11.22 19.73 18.45
N VAL A 80 -10.99 18.73 17.58
CA VAL A 80 -11.51 17.38 17.77
C VAL A 80 -10.92 16.80 19.04
N THR A 81 -11.73 16.66 20.08
CA THR A 81 -11.31 16.04 21.34
C THR A 81 -10.88 14.61 21.06
N LYS A 82 -9.72 14.23 21.59
CA LYS A 82 -9.23 12.86 21.53
C LYS A 82 -10.28 11.98 22.19
N ALA A 83 -10.71 10.92 21.51
CA ALA A 83 -11.64 9.95 22.09
C ALA A 83 -11.09 9.43 23.43
N GLU A 84 -11.98 9.16 24.37
CA GLU A 84 -11.63 8.51 25.64
C GLU A 84 -10.85 7.22 25.40
N LYS A 85 -10.03 6.84 26.38
CA LYS A 85 -9.09 5.72 26.28
C LYS A 85 -9.79 4.48 25.72
N PRO A 86 -9.16 3.79 24.75
CA PRO A 86 -9.76 2.59 24.17
C PRO A 86 -10.05 1.56 25.26
N ILE A 87 -11.22 0.94 25.16
CA ILE A 87 -11.65 -0.17 26.00
C ILE A 87 -10.64 -1.32 25.81
N LEU A 88 -10.28 -1.98 26.92
CA LEU A 88 -9.29 -3.05 27.06
C LEU A 88 -9.24 -4.00 25.84
N ASN A 89 -8.03 -4.30 25.34
CA ASN A 89 -7.76 -5.09 24.11
C ASN A 89 -8.47 -6.46 24.03
N ASP A 90 -8.98 -7.01 25.14
CA ASP A 90 -9.56 -8.35 25.22
C ASP A 90 -10.87 -8.53 24.42
N ILE A 91 -11.50 -7.45 23.93
CA ILE A 91 -12.79 -7.50 23.23
C ILE A 91 -12.63 -7.29 21.70
N ILE A 92 -11.42 -7.00 21.22
CA ILE A 92 -11.19 -6.73 19.79
C ILE A 92 -10.85 -8.06 19.09
N PRO A 93 -11.67 -8.53 18.15
CA PRO A 93 -11.37 -9.77 17.44
C PRO A 93 -10.21 -9.58 16.45
N GLU A 94 -9.54 -10.68 16.11
CA GLU A 94 -8.42 -10.69 15.16
C GLU A 94 -8.76 -10.04 13.81
N SER A 95 -10.00 -10.21 13.35
CA SER A 95 -10.53 -9.54 12.16
C SER A 95 -11.96 -9.09 12.38
N THR A 96 -12.34 -7.98 11.74
CA THR A 96 -13.73 -7.51 11.69
C THR A 96 -14.11 -7.16 10.27
N HIS A 97 -15.16 -7.79 9.75
CA HIS A 97 -15.86 -7.30 8.57
C HIS A 97 -17.19 -6.67 9.03
N MET A 98 -17.39 -5.38 8.79
CA MET A 98 -18.56 -4.67 9.34
C MET A 98 -19.90 -5.15 8.76
N ALA A 99 -19.92 -5.72 7.56
CA ALA A 99 -21.15 -6.27 6.98
C ALA A 99 -21.67 -7.49 7.78
N ASP A 100 -20.77 -8.32 8.31
CA ASP A 100 -21.13 -9.56 9.00
C ASP A 100 -21.74 -9.30 10.39
N LYS A 101 -21.40 -8.17 11.01
CA LYS A 101 -21.98 -7.77 12.31
C LYS A 101 -23.48 -7.53 12.25
N ARG A 102 -24.03 -7.26 11.06
CA ARG A 102 -25.46 -7.01 10.87
C ARG A 102 -26.31 -8.29 10.90
N ALA A 103 -25.70 -9.45 10.63
CA ALA A 103 -26.38 -10.74 10.59
C ALA A 103 -26.65 -11.34 11.99
N HIS A 104 -25.91 -10.90 13.02
CA HIS A 104 -26.06 -11.39 14.40
C HIS A 104 -26.98 -10.52 15.27
N MET A 105 -27.68 -9.56 14.68
CA MET A 105 -28.56 -8.60 15.38
C MET A 105 -30.04 -8.71 14.98
N LEU A 106 -30.39 -9.77 14.23
CA LEU A 106 -31.76 -10.18 13.86
C LEU A 106 -32.00 -11.61 14.38
#